data_AF-A0A502JKF2-F1
#
_entry.id   AF-A0A502JKF2-F1
#
_cell.length_a   1.000
_cell.length_b   1.000
_cell.length_c   1.000
_cell.angle_alpha   90.00
_cell.angle_beta   90.00
_cell.angle_gamma   90.00
#
_symmetry.space_group_name_H-M   'P 1'
#
loop_
_entity.id
_entity.type
_entity.pdbx_description
1 polymer ?
#
loop_
_entity_poly.entity_id
_entity_poly.type
_entity_poly.pdbx_seq_one_letter_code
_entity_poly.pdbx_strand_id
1 'polypeptide(L)' 'MTCQSCANHIEKVLNKKTFVQQAGVNFAAEEAQVLFDSTQVSETEIVD' A
#
# COMPACT_ATOMS: atom_id res chain seq x y z
N MET A 1 -5.08 4.34 11.59
CA MET A 1 -5.78 3.31 10.80
C MET A 1 -6.78 2.62 11.74
N THR A 2 -8.09 2.87 11.63
CA THR A 2 -9.05 2.49 12.71
C THR A 2 -9.84 1.20 12.45
N CYS A 3 -9.67 0.57 11.29
CA CYS A 3 -10.43 -0.60 10.89
C CYS A 3 -9.55 -1.66 10.21
N GLN A 4 -9.51 -2.87 10.78
CA GLN A 4 -8.74 -4.01 10.23
C GLN A 4 -9.19 -4.39 8.81
N SER A 5 -10.49 -4.34 8.54
CA SER A 5 -10.99 -4.64 7.18
C SER A 5 -10.58 -3.56 6.19
N CYS A 6 -10.49 -2.29 6.61
CA CYS A 6 -9.93 -1.23 5.78
C CYS A 6 -8.44 -1.45 5.52
N ALA A 7 -7.65 -1.83 6.53
CA ALA A 7 -6.23 -2.18 6.35
C ALA A 7 -6.03 -3.29 5.31
N ASN A 8 -6.79 -4.39 5.45
CA ASN A 8 -6.76 -5.50 4.50
C ASN A 8 -7.21 -5.08 3.09
N HIS A 9 -8.15 -4.14 3.00
CA HIS A 9 -8.61 -3.61 1.72
C HIS A 9 -7.51 -2.79 1.03
N ILE A 10 -6.86 -1.88 1.77
CA ILE A 10 -5.74 -1.07 1.27
C ILE A 10 -4.63 -1.97 0.74
N GLU A 11 -4.20 -2.97 1.54
CA GLU A 11 -3.17 -3.93 1.13
C GLU A 11 -3.54 -4.66 -0.17
N LYS A 12 -4.80 -5.14 -0.29
CA LYS A 12 -5.28 -5.82 -1.50
C LYS A 12 -5.35 -4.91 -2.72
N VAL A 13 -5.68 -3.63 -2.54
CA VAL A 13 -5.77 -2.68 -3.65
C VAL A 13 -4.37 -2.32 -4.15
N LEU A 14 -3.43 -2.07 -3.25
CA LEU A 14 -2.05 -1.77 -3.60
C LEU A 14 -1.37 -2.93 -4.34
N ASN A 15 -1.52 -4.17 -3.85
CA ASN A 15 -0.95 -5.36 -4.50
C ASN A 15 -1.55 -5.68 -5.89
N LYS A 16 -2.62 -5.01 -6.32
CA LYS A 16 -3.18 -5.14 -7.67
C LYS A 16 -2.60 -4.15 -8.67
N LYS A 17 -1.87 -3.12 -8.20
CA LYS A 17 -1.28 -2.11 -9.07
C LYS A 17 -0.09 -2.73 -9.81
N THR A 18 -0.01 -2.51 -11.11
CA THR A 18 1.04 -3.08 -11.97
C THR A 18 2.44 -2.59 -11.61
N PHE A 19 2.55 -1.39 -11.04
CA PHE A 19 3.81 -0.79 -10.59
C PHE A 19 4.16 -1.14 -9.13
N VAL A 20 3.30 -1.84 -8.40
CA VAL A 20 3.56 -2.31 -7.03
C VAL A 20 4.01 -3.76 -7.07
N GLN A 21 5.21 -4.02 -6.57
CA GLN A 21 5.77 -5.38 -6.47
C GLN A 21 5.23 -6.10 -5.23
N GLN A 22 5.14 -5.38 -4.11
CA GLN A 22 4.62 -5.90 -2.86
C GLN A 22 4.11 -4.75 -1.99
N ALA A 23 2.95 -4.93 -1.36
CA ALA A 23 2.47 -4.05 -0.30
C ALA A 23 2.06 -4.87 0.92
N GLY A 24 2.37 -4.35 2.11
CA GLY A 24 1.97 -4.92 3.39
C GLY A 24 1.48 -3.83 4.33
N VAL A 25 0.44 -4.12 5.10
CA VAL A 25 -0.14 -3.15 6.04
C VAL A 25 -0.14 -3.74 7.45
N ASN A 26 0.56 -3.08 8.37
CA ASN A 26 0.52 -3.41 9.78
C ASN A 26 -0.52 -2.52 10.48
N PHE A 27 -1.73 -3.05 10.62
CA PHE A 27 -2.82 -2.35 11.31
C PHE A 27 -2.49 -1.95 12.75
N ALA A 28 -1.78 -2.82 13.50
CA ALA A 28 -1.48 -2.56 14.91
C ALA A 28 -0.43 -1.46 15.09
N ALA A 29 0.50 -1.33 14.13
CA ALA A 29 1.52 -0.26 14.11
C ALA A 29 1.05 0.99 13.36
N GLU A 30 -0.12 0.95 12.72
CA GLU A 30 -0.62 1.99 11.81
C GLU A 30 0.33 2.31 10.64
N GLU A 31 1.11 1.34 10.19
CA GLU A 31 2.12 1.49 9.15
C GLU A 31 1.77 0.70 7.88
N ALA A 32 2.15 1.24 6.73
CA ALA A 32 2.11 0.54 5.45
C ALA A 32 3.49 0.58 4.80
N GLN A 33 3.93 -0.55 4.25
CA GLN A 33 5.18 -0.68 3.52
C GLN A 33 4.86 -1.10 2.10
N VAL A 34 5.39 -0.34 1.12
CA VAL A 34 5.13 -0.54 -0.29
C VAL A 34 6.45 -0.60 -1.04
N LEU A 35 6.68 -1.70 -1.73
CA LEU A 35 7.75 -1.88 -2.70
C LEU A 35 7.17 -1.64 -4.09
N PHE A 36 7.66 -0.61 -4.78
CA PHE A 36 7.16 -0.17 -6.08
C PHE A 36 8.29 0.14 -7.06
N ASP A 37 7.95 0.21 -8.34
CA ASP A 37 8.84 0.64 -9.40
C ASP A 37 8.85 2.18 -9.51
N SER A 38 9.95 2.79 -9.06
CA SER A 38 10.13 4.25 -9.06
C SER A 38 10.29 4.86 -10.46
N THR A 39 10.40 4.04 -11.51
CA THR A 39 10.36 4.52 -12.90
C THR A 39 8.94 4.68 -13.45
N GLN A 40 7.94 4.08 -12.78
CA GLN A 40 6.54 4.09 -13.21
C GLN A 40 5.62 4.97 -12.35
N VAL A 41 5.97 5.17 -11.08
CA VAL A 41 5.16 5.94 -10.13
C VAL A 41 6.05 6.62 -9.08
N SER A 42 5.60 7.76 -8.56
CA SER A 42 6.22 8.41 -7.41
C SER A 42 5.52 8.05 -6.08
N GLU A 43 6.21 8.24 -4.96
CA GLU A 43 5.63 8.01 -3.64
C GLU A 43 4.36 8.85 -3.41
N THR A 44 4.38 10.12 -3.83
CA THR A 44 3.24 11.05 -3.69
C THR A 44 1.98 10.52 -4.38
N GLU A 45 2.12 9.92 -5.56
CA GLU A 45 1.00 9.34 -6.30
C GLU A 45 0.43 8.05 -5.67
N ILE A 46 1.17 7.41 -4.77
CA ILE A 46 0.70 6.22 -4.03
C ILE A 46 -0.16 6.63 -2.82
N VAL A 47 0.13 7.78 -2.21
CA VAL A 47 -0.55 8.26 -1.00
C VAL A 47 -1.74 9.18 -1.27
N ASP A 48 -1.85 9.73 -2.49
CA ASP A 48 -3.03 10.48 -2.97
C ASP A 48 -4.24 9.57 -3.28
#